data_AF-A0A4D6HJV3-F1
#
_entry.id   AF-A0A4D6HJV3-F1
#
_cell.length_a   1.000
_cell.length_b   1.000
_cell.length_c   1.000
_cell.angle_alpha   90.00
_cell.angle_beta   90.00
_cell.angle_gamma   90.00
#
_symmetry.space_group_name_H-M   'P 1'
#
loop_
_entity.id
_entity.type
_entity.pdbx_description
1 polymer ?
#
loop_
_entity_poly.entity_id
_entity_poly.type
_entity_poly.pdbx_seq_one_letter_code
_entity_poly.pdbx_strand_id
1 'polypeptide(L)'
;MAVAFRYLIDVARFAVVDLAHELRMDYERGVFSRQTLAIIGGSSTVAIASITTAAYGLGISALLFAAFVTWSSARADRRWRDERRTP
;
A
#
# COMPACT_ATOMS: atom_id res chain seq x y z
N MET A 1 -6.95 -16.68 -23.05
CA MET A 1 -7.20 -15.61 -22.05
C MET A 1 -7.15 -16.10 -20.60
N ALA A 2 -7.80 -17.21 -20.23
CA ALA A 2 -7.85 -17.69 -18.84
C ALA A 2 -6.46 -17.95 -18.18
N VAL A 3 -5.48 -18.40 -18.97
CA VAL A 3 -4.11 -18.67 -18.50
C VAL A 3 -3.36 -17.37 -18.14
N ALA A 4 -3.44 -16.34 -18.99
CA ALA A 4 -2.84 -15.03 -18.72
C ALA A 4 -3.45 -14.37 -17.47
N PHE A 5 -4.76 -14.52 -17.28
CA PHE A 5 -5.44 -14.05 -16.06
C PHE A 5 -4.96 -14.79 -14.81
N ARG A 6 -4.71 -16.11 -14.87
CA ARG A 6 -4.13 -16.85 -13.74
C ARG A 6 -2.74 -16.34 -13.37
N TYR A 7 -1.86 -16.17 -14.36
CA TYR A 7 -0.52 -15.62 -14.09
C TYR A 7 -0.59 -14.22 -13.50
N LEU A 8 -1.52 -13.39 -13.95
CA LEU A 8 -1.71 -12.03 -13.43
C LEU A 8 -2.21 -12.05 -11.97
N ILE A 9 -3.12 -12.98 -11.64
CA ILE A 9 -3.57 -13.21 -10.25
C ILE A 9 -2.41 -13.71 -9.38
N ASP A 10 -1.58 -14.61 -9.88
CA ASP A 10 -0.43 -15.13 -9.12
C ASP A 10 0.60 -14.03 -8.85
N VAL A 11 0.92 -13.20 -9.84
CA VAL A 11 1.78 -12.01 -9.65
C VAL A 11 1.15 -11.04 -8.66
N ALA A 12 -0.15 -10.80 -8.74
CA ALA A 12 -0.85 -9.93 -7.80
C ALA A 12 -0.77 -10.46 -6.35
N ARG A 13 -0.84 -11.78 -6.15
CA ARG A 13 -0.68 -12.40 -4.83
C ARG A 13 0.72 -12.18 -4.26
N PHE A 14 1.76 -12.40 -5.06
CA PHE A 14 3.13 -12.14 -4.63
C PHE A 14 3.33 -10.66 -4.27
N ALA A 15 2.86 -9.75 -5.13
CA ALA A 15 2.94 -8.32 -4.86
C ALA A 15 2.24 -7.92 -3.55
N VAL A 16 1.09 -8.52 -3.22
CA VAL A 16 0.38 -8.24 -1.96
C VAL A 16 1.15 -8.77 -0.75
N VAL A 17 1.78 -9.94 -0.85
CA VAL A 17 2.61 -10.50 0.24
C VAL A 17 3.85 -9.65 0.48
N ASP A 18 4.54 -9.26 -0.60
CA ASP A 18 5.72 -8.39 -0.51
C ASP A 18 5.36 -7.03 0.09
N LEU A 19 4.25 -6.43 -0.37
CA LEU A 19 3.73 -5.18 0.20
C LEU A 19 3.42 -5.31 1.70
N ALA A 20 2.76 -6.40 2.11
CA ALA A 20 2.45 -6.62 3.52
C ALA A 20 3.72 -6.80 4.36
N HIS A 21 4.75 -7.45 3.79
CA HIS A 21 6.04 -7.61 4.45
C HIS A 21 6.78 -6.27 4.60
N GLU A 22 6.83 -5.46 3.54
CA GLU A 22 7.44 -4.13 3.57
C GLU A 22 6.74 -3.21 4.57
N LEU A 23 5.40 -3.16 4.54
CA LEU A 23 4.60 -2.35 5.49
C LEU A 23 4.85 -2.76 6.94
N ARG A 24 5.05 -4.06 7.20
CA ARG A 24 5.41 -4.55 8.53
C ARG A 24 6.82 -4.11 8.93
N MET A 25 7.80 -4.25 8.04
CA MET A 25 9.16 -3.77 8.27
C MET A 25 9.20 -2.26 8.55
N ASP A 26 8.42 -1.47 7.82
CA ASP A 26 8.34 -0.02 8.00
C ASP A 26 7.67 0.36 9.33
N TYR A 27 6.70 -0.44 9.80
CA TYR A 27 6.16 -0.30 11.15
C TYR A 27 7.19 -0.65 12.23
N GLU A 28 7.92 -1.76 12.08
CA GLU A 28 8.97 -2.16 13.02
C GLU A 28 10.13 -1.14 13.05
N ARG A 29 10.39 -0.44 11.94
CA ARG A 29 11.36 0.67 11.84
C ARG A 29 10.83 2.01 12.35
N GLY A 30 9.56 2.08 12.77
CA GLY A 30 8.92 3.30 13.27
C GLY A 30 8.56 4.34 12.19
N VAL A 31 8.60 3.97 10.91
CA VAL A 31 8.24 4.84 9.77
C VAL A 31 6.74 5.09 9.73
N PHE A 32 5.95 4.05 9.98
CA PHE A 32 4.50 4.13 9.98
C PHE A 32 3.91 3.91 11.36
N SER A 33 2.88 4.70 11.68
CA SER A 33 2.04 4.45 12.84
C SER A 33 1.07 3.29 12.58
N ARG A 34 0.55 2.69 13.65
CA ARG A 34 -0.51 1.67 13.55
C ARG A 34 -1.76 2.20 12.83
N GLN A 35 -2.05 3.50 12.98
CA GLN A 35 -3.18 4.14 12.31
C GLN A 35 -2.94 4.29 10.81
N THR A 36 -1.73 4.70 10.41
CA THR A 36 -1.34 4.80 8.99
C THR A 36 -1.45 3.45 8.30
N LEU A 37 -0.96 2.38 8.94
CA LEU A 37 -1.11 1.02 8.42
C LEU A 37 -2.57 0.60 8.29
N ALA A 38 -3.42 0.93 9.27
CA ALA A 38 -4.84 0.62 9.21
C ALA A 38 -5.52 1.35 8.04
N ILE A 39 -5.14 2.60 7.74
CA ILE A 39 -5.65 3.36 6.60
C ILE A 39 -5.22 2.71 5.28
N ILE A 40 -3.95 2.33 5.14
CA ILE A 40 -3.42 1.67 3.93
C ILE A 40 -4.11 0.31 3.71
N GLY A 41 -4.21 -0.51 4.76
CA GLY A 41 -4.87 -1.81 4.69
C GLY A 41 -6.37 -1.70 4.41
N GLY A 42 -7.05 -0.75 5.05
CA GLY A 42 -8.48 -0.50 4.86
C GLY A 42 -8.79 -0.03 3.43
N SER A 43 -8.04 0.95 2.92
CA SER A 43 -8.20 1.45 1.54
C SER A 43 -7.89 0.37 0.50
N SER A 44 -6.88 -0.47 0.73
CA SER A 44 -6.58 -1.62 -0.13
C SER A 44 -7.71 -2.66 -0.13
N THR A 45 -8.33 -2.91 1.04
CA THR A 45 -9.48 -3.83 1.14
C THR A 45 -10.70 -3.28 0.40
N VAL A 46 -10.99 -1.99 0.55
CA VAL A 46 -12.06 -1.31 -0.20
C VAL A 46 -11.79 -1.36 -1.70
N ALA A 47 -10.54 -1.20 -2.12
CA ALA A 47 -10.18 -1.30 -3.52
C ALA A 47 -10.50 -2.68 -4.11
N ILE A 48 -10.08 -3.75 -3.43
CA ILE A 48 -10.35 -5.13 -3.84
C ILE A 48 -11.87 -5.36 -3.92
N ALA A 49 -12.61 -5.01 -2.87
CA ALA A 49 -14.06 -5.17 -2.85
C ALA A 49 -14.75 -4.43 -4.01
N SER A 50 -14.33 -3.20 -4.29
CA SER A 50 -14.90 -2.38 -5.37
C SER A 50 -14.57 -2.94 -6.76
N ILE A 51 -13.36 -3.45 -6.97
CA ILE A 51 -12.97 -4.08 -8.24
C ILE A 51 -13.78 -5.37 -8.45
N THR A 52 -13.98 -6.16 -7.39
CA THR A 52 -14.78 -7.41 -7.48
C THR A 52 -16.25 -7.17 -7.80
N THR A 53 -16.79 -6.00 -7.46
CA THR A 53 -18.18 -5.60 -7.78
C THR A 53 -18.30 -4.76 -9.06
N ALA A 54 -17.25 -4.74 -9.89
CA ALA A 54 -17.14 -3.97 -11.13
C ALA A 54 -17.23 -2.43 -10.96
N ALA A 55 -17.08 -1.91 -9.74
CA ALA A 55 -16.97 -0.49 -9.43
C ALA A 55 -15.51 -0.01 -9.58
N TYR A 56 -14.94 -0.17 -10.78
CA TYR A 56 -13.51 0.04 -11.03
C TYR A 56 -13.01 1.44 -10.67
N GLY A 57 -13.82 2.48 -10.89
CA GLY A 57 -13.42 3.86 -10.56
C GLY A 57 -13.17 4.06 -9.05
N LEU A 58 -14.03 3.49 -8.21
CA LEU A 58 -13.83 3.50 -6.75
C LEU A 58 -12.63 2.65 -6.36
N GLY A 59 -12.48 1.48 -6.99
CA GLY A 59 -11.36 0.57 -6.78
C GLY A 59 -10.00 1.23 -7.03
N ILE A 60 -9.85 1.84 -8.20
CA ILE A 60 -8.63 2.55 -8.60
C ILE A 60 -8.38 3.74 -7.67
N SER A 61 -9.42 4.53 -7.36
CA SER A 61 -9.28 5.68 -6.46
C SER A 61 -8.81 5.28 -5.06
N ALA A 62 -9.32 4.16 -4.54
CA ALA A 62 -8.91 3.63 -3.24
C ALA A 62 -7.45 3.12 -3.26
N LEU A 63 -7.00 2.49 -4.35
CA LEU A 63 -5.58 2.11 -4.52
C LEU A 63 -4.67 3.35 -4.58
N LEU A 64 -5.06 4.37 -5.35
CA LEU A 64 -4.31 5.61 -5.45
C LEU A 64 -4.22 6.32 -4.10
N PHE A 65 -5.31 6.30 -3.32
CA PHE A 65 -5.32 6.83 -1.96
C PHE A 65 -4.35 6.05 -1.04
N ALA A 66 -4.38 4.72 -1.07
CA ALA A 66 -3.45 3.88 -0.33
C ALA A 66 -1.98 4.19 -0.69
N ALA A 67 -1.69 4.31 -1.99
CA ALA A 67 -0.36 4.65 -2.50
C ALA A 67 0.08 6.06 -2.07
N PHE A 68 -0.83 7.04 -2.11
CA PHE A 68 -0.56 8.40 -1.66
C PHE A 68 -0.23 8.47 -0.17
N VAL A 69 -1.00 7.79 0.68
CA VAL A 69 -0.75 7.74 2.13
C VAL A 69 0.60 7.10 2.44
N THR A 70 0.92 6.01 1.73
CA THR A 70 2.21 5.32 1.85
C THR A 70 3.37 6.24 1.46
N TRP A 71 3.27 6.88 0.29
CA TRP A 71 4.32 7.78 -0.23
C TRP A 71 4.52 9.01 0.65
N SER A 72 3.43 9.67 1.05
CA SER A 72 3.49 10.88 1.88
C SER A 72 4.14 10.61 3.24
N SER A 73 3.80 9.48 3.86
CA SER A 73 4.33 9.09 5.15
C SER A 73 5.81 8.67 5.05
N ALA A 74 6.19 7.90 4.02
CA ALA A 74 7.59 7.56 3.75
C ALA A 74 8.44 8.79 3.44
N ARG A 75 7.88 9.79 2.74
CA ARG A 75 8.54 11.08 2.48
C ARG A 75 8.74 11.89 3.76
N ALA A 76 7.76 11.91 4.65
CA ALA A 76 7.85 12.61 5.93
C ALA A 76 8.95 11.99 6.83
N ASP A 77 9.03 10.66 6.89
CA ASP A 77 10.09 9.94 7.62
C ASP A 77 11.48 10.23 7.03
N ARG A 78 11.64 10.17 5.70
CA ARG A 78 12.92 10.54 5.05
C ARG A 78 13.34 11.96 5.41
N ARG A 79 12.42 12.92 5.32
CA ARG A 79 12.68 14.32 5.69
C ARG A 79 13.12 14.45 7.15
N TRP A 80 12.44 13.77 8.08
CA TRP A 80 12.80 13.78 9.50
C TRP A 80 14.19 13.20 9.77
N ARG A 81 14.59 12.14 9.05
CA ARG A 81 15.94 11.58 9.16
C ARG A 81 17.01 12.50 8.57
N ASP A 82 16.71 13.16 7.46
CA ASP A 82 17.63 14.10 6.83
C ASP A 82 17.85 15.33 7.70
N GLU A 83 16.79 15.88 8.31
CA GLU A 83 16.88 16.98 9.30
C GLU A 83 17.74 16.61 10.52
N ARG A 84 17.84 15.32 10.88
CA ARG A 84 18.71 14.84 11.99
C ARG A 84 20.15 14.53 11.57
N ARG A 85 20.44 14.44 10.27
CA ARG A 85 21.79 14.17 9.74
C ARG A 85 22.59 15.44 9.49
N THR A 86 21.92 16.56 9.26
CA THR A 86 22.52 17.89 9.16
C THR A 86 22.44 18.59 10.53
N PRO A 87 23.56 18.70 11.28
CA PRO A 87 23.63 19.52 12.50
C PRO A 87 23.61 21.02 12.20
#